data_AF-A0A2M9JCZ9-F1
#
_entry.id   AF-A0A2M9JCZ9-F1
#
_cell.length_a   1.000
_cell.length_b   1.000
_cell.length_c   1.000
_cell.angle_alpha   90.00
_cell.angle_beta   90.00
_cell.angle_gamma   90.00
#
_symmetry.space_group_name_H-M   'P 1'
#
loop_
_entity.id
_entity.type
_entity.pdbx_description
1 polymer ?
#
loop_
_entity_poly.entity_id
_entity_poly.type
_entity_poly.pdbx_seq_one_letter_code
_entity_poly.pdbx_strand_id
1 'polypeptide(L)'
;MRTQRHAGRSELGFTLTELLVTIVIVGIVGALLPKAIILGLRFTTGTGKRVAATSAVGTLNRYFYGDVQSADSVTTAPACGVTDVIVQLSRPGADIVYSYDRPTGALSRVKCTDAGVVTTLLGRFDNAASTRPVTLSCGAETSCTSPMEVTLTVQSDPAVPPTDLTAVRRSSAS
;
A
#
# COMPACT_ATOMS: atom_id res chain seq x y z
N MET A 1 26.40 8.37 80.12
CA MET A 1 25.95 6.96 79.95
C MET A 1 24.94 6.95 78.81
N ARG A 2 25.20 6.16 77.75
CA ARG A 2 24.45 6.14 76.48
C ARG A 2 23.08 5.50 76.63
N THR A 3 22.12 5.95 75.83
CA THR A 3 21.20 5.04 75.10
C THR A 3 20.67 5.71 73.83
N GLN A 4 21.31 5.36 72.71
CA GLN A 4 20.79 5.56 71.35
C GLN A 4 19.43 4.85 71.23
N ARG A 5 18.37 5.58 70.90
CA ARG A 5 17.14 4.99 70.35
C ARG A 5 17.37 4.69 68.87
N HIS A 6 17.70 3.44 68.57
CA HIS A 6 17.34 2.82 67.30
C HIS A 6 16.05 2.06 67.53
N ALA A 7 14.96 2.50 66.92
CA ALA A 7 13.74 1.72 66.86
C ALA A 7 13.08 1.94 65.50
N GLY A 8 13.04 0.86 64.71
CA GLY A 8 12.16 0.74 63.55
C GLY A 8 12.79 1.15 62.22
N ARG A 9 13.90 0.51 61.81
CA ARG A 9 14.06 0.23 60.38
C ARG A 9 12.87 -0.65 60.03
N SER A 10 11.89 -0.13 59.30
CA SER A 10 10.78 -0.90 58.77
C SER A 10 11.37 -1.96 57.87
N GLU A 11 11.58 -3.16 58.42
CA GLU A 11 11.80 -4.35 57.61
C GLU A 11 10.51 -4.53 56.83
N LEU A 12 10.49 -4.02 55.59
CA LEU A 12 9.46 -4.27 54.58
C LEU A 12 9.56 -5.75 54.18
N GLY A 13 9.27 -6.62 55.14
CA GLY A 13 9.14 -8.05 54.94
C GLY A 13 7.87 -8.27 54.13
N PHE A 14 8.04 -8.71 52.90
CA PHE A 14 6.96 -9.03 51.99
C PHE A 14 6.04 -10.07 52.64
N THR A 15 4.82 -9.68 52.98
CA THR A 15 3.89 -10.59 53.65
C THR A 15 3.44 -11.68 52.66
N LEU A 16 3.17 -12.89 53.15
CA LEU A 16 2.74 -14.01 52.28
C LEU A 16 1.47 -13.64 51.49
N THR A 17 0.58 -12.87 52.10
CA THR A 17 -0.63 -12.34 51.47
C THR A 17 -0.31 -11.35 50.36
N GLU A 18 0.66 -10.45 50.55
CA GLU A 18 1.13 -9.51 49.53
C GLU A 18 1.78 -10.24 48.35
N LEU A 19 2.55 -11.31 48.61
CA LEU A 19 3.12 -12.17 47.56
C LEU A 19 2.04 -12.88 46.75
N LEU A 20 1.05 -13.45 47.43
CA LEU A 20 -0.05 -14.15 46.78
C LEU A 20 -0.89 -13.19 45.92
N VAL A 21 -1.22 -12.01 46.44
CA VAL A 21 -1.96 -10.97 45.71
C VAL A 21 -1.17 -10.50 44.49
N THR A 22 0.14 -10.29 44.61
CA THR A 22 0.98 -9.87 43.49
C THR A 22 1.04 -10.92 42.38
N ILE A 23 1.20 -12.20 42.73
CA ILE A 23 1.19 -13.30 41.75
C ILE A 23 -0.15 -13.38 41.02
N VAL A 24 -1.27 -13.23 41.74
CA VAL A 24 -2.61 -13.23 41.14
C VAL A 24 -2.78 -12.05 40.18
N ILE A 25 -2.40 -10.84 40.59
CA ILE A 25 -2.50 -9.65 39.75
C ILE A 25 -1.62 -9.80 38.51
N VAL A 26 -0.36 -10.22 38.66
CA VAL A 26 0.56 -10.43 37.54
C VAL A 26 0.07 -11.55 36.62
N GLY A 27 -0.52 -12.63 37.15
CA GLY A 27 -1.11 -13.70 36.35
C GLY A 27 -2.29 -13.23 35.50
N ILE A 28 -3.20 -12.44 36.08
CA ILE A 28 -4.35 -11.86 35.36
C ILE A 28 -3.87 -10.88 34.28
N VAL A 29 -2.98 -9.96 34.66
CA VAL A 29 -2.42 -8.94 33.76
C VAL A 29 -1.61 -9.60 32.63
N GLY A 30 -0.76 -10.58 32.97
CA GLY A 30 0.07 -11.34 32.04
C GLY A 30 -0.72 -12.19 31.06
N ALA A 31 -1.92 -12.66 31.41
CA ALA A 31 -2.78 -13.41 30.49
C ALA A 31 -3.51 -12.51 29.47
N LEU A 32 -3.80 -11.26 29.82
CA LEU A 32 -4.62 -10.35 29.00
C LEU A 32 -3.80 -9.46 28.07
N LEU A 33 -2.64 -8.97 28.54
CA LEU A 33 -1.77 -8.06 27.78
C LEU A 33 -1.31 -8.61 26.41
N PRO A 34 -0.82 -9.85 26.30
CA PRO A 34 -0.31 -10.35 25.02
C PRO A 34 -1.36 -10.37 23.92
N LYS A 35 -2.61 -10.72 24.25
CA LYS A 35 -3.73 -10.74 23.30
C LYS A 35 -4.06 -9.33 22.79
N ALA A 36 -4.10 -8.35 23.69
CA ALA A 36 -4.34 -6.95 23.33
C ALA A 36 -3.22 -6.38 22.45
N ILE A 37 -1.95 -6.71 22.75
CA ILE A 37 -0.79 -6.27 21.95
C ILE A 37 -0.83 -6.88 20.55
N ILE A 38 -1.05 -8.20 20.43
CA ILE A 38 -1.15 -8.87 19.13
C ILE A 38 -2.28 -8.27 18.29
N LEU A 39 -3.43 -8.02 18.91
CA LEU A 39 -4.57 -7.44 18.24
C LEU A 39 -4.28 -6.00 17.78
N GLY A 40 -3.68 -5.18 18.65
CA GLY A 40 -3.25 -3.82 18.33
C GLY A 40 -2.23 -3.75 17.18
N LEU A 41 -1.25 -4.66 17.16
CA LEU A 41 -0.25 -4.76 16.07
C LEU A 41 -0.89 -5.16 14.73
N ARG A 42 -1.87 -6.08 14.75
CA ARG A 42 -2.62 -6.47 13.55
C ARG A 42 -3.44 -5.31 13.00
N PHE A 43 -4.13 -4.57 13.87
CA PHE A 43 -4.88 -3.38 13.47
C PHE A 43 -3.97 -2.29 12.89
N THR A 44 -2.83 -2.02 13.53
CA THR A 44 -1.86 -1.01 13.06
C THR A 44 -1.32 -1.36 11.67
N THR A 45 -0.99 -2.64 11.46
CA THR A 45 -0.51 -3.12 10.16
C THR A 45 -1.60 -3.01 9.08
N GLY A 46 -2.85 -3.36 9.41
CA GLY A 46 -3.98 -3.21 8.49
C GLY A 46 -4.23 -1.76 8.10
N THR A 47 -4.22 -0.83 9.06
CA THR A 47 -4.38 0.61 8.81
C THR A 47 -3.24 1.15 7.96
N GLY A 48 -1.99 0.79 8.27
CA GLY A 48 -0.82 1.21 7.49
C GLY A 48 -0.91 0.80 6.03
N LYS A 49 -1.35 -0.44 5.76
CA LYS A 49 -1.58 -0.94 4.39
C LYS A 49 -2.65 -0.13 3.65
N ARG A 50 -3.77 0.17 4.32
CA ARG A 50 -4.86 0.95 3.72
C ARG A 50 -4.45 2.37 3.38
N VAL A 51 -3.71 3.04 4.28
CA VAL A 51 -3.20 4.39 4.04
C VAL A 51 -2.22 4.42 2.87
N ALA A 52 -1.28 3.47 2.81
CA ALA A 52 -0.34 3.36 1.70
C ALA A 52 -1.06 3.15 0.36
N ALA A 53 -2.06 2.27 0.32
CA ALA A 53 -2.87 2.05 -0.86
C ALA A 53 -3.66 3.29 -1.30
N THR A 54 -4.32 3.99 -0.38
CA THR A 54 -5.05 5.23 -0.70
C THR A 54 -4.10 6.31 -1.25
N SER A 55 -2.91 6.46 -0.67
CA SER A 55 -1.90 7.40 -1.19
C SER A 55 -1.42 7.03 -2.59
N ALA A 56 -1.28 5.73 -2.88
CA ALA A 56 -0.91 5.22 -4.19
C ALA A 56 -1.99 5.49 -5.24
N VAL A 57 -3.26 5.25 -4.89
CA VAL A 57 -4.42 5.55 -5.75
C VAL A 57 -4.50 7.05 -6.04
N GLY A 58 -4.32 7.91 -5.04
CA GLY A 58 -4.34 9.37 -5.23
C GLY A 58 -3.23 9.85 -6.18
N THR A 59 -2.02 9.29 -6.04
CA THR A 59 -0.89 9.63 -6.91
C THR A 59 -1.08 9.07 -8.32
N LEU A 60 -1.58 7.84 -8.46
CA LEU A 60 -1.95 7.24 -9.73
C LEU A 60 -2.99 8.10 -10.47
N ASN A 61 -4.08 8.45 -9.79
CA ASN A 61 -5.15 9.29 -10.33
C ASN A 61 -4.61 10.61 -10.90
N ARG A 62 -3.68 11.26 -10.18
CA ARG A 62 -3.08 12.54 -10.61
C ARG A 62 -2.37 12.46 -11.97
N TYR A 63 -1.73 11.33 -12.30
CA TYR A 63 -1.01 11.18 -13.57
C TYR A 63 -1.85 10.49 -14.64
N PHE A 64 -2.65 9.50 -14.25
CA PHE A 64 -3.33 8.59 -15.17
C PHE A 64 -4.25 9.33 -16.16
N TYR A 65 -5.10 10.24 -15.67
CA TYR A 65 -6.01 10.99 -16.53
C TYR A 65 -5.29 11.82 -17.60
N GLY A 66 -4.25 12.56 -17.20
CA GLY A 66 -3.49 13.40 -18.12
C GLY A 66 -2.71 12.58 -19.14
N ASP A 67 -2.17 11.44 -18.71
CA ASP A 67 -1.42 10.57 -19.61
C ASP A 67 -2.33 9.92 -20.65
N VAL A 68 -3.48 9.38 -20.24
CA VAL A 68 -4.47 8.77 -21.16
C VAL A 68 -5.02 9.79 -22.14
N GLN A 69 -5.33 11.01 -21.69
CA GLN A 69 -5.80 12.08 -22.57
C GLN A 69 -4.76 12.50 -23.62
N SER A 70 -3.47 12.35 -23.30
CA SER A 70 -2.35 12.70 -24.19
C SER A 70 -1.81 11.54 -25.02
N ALA A 71 -2.36 10.33 -24.83
CA ALA A 71 -1.91 9.14 -25.52
C ALA A 71 -2.53 9.07 -26.92
N ASP A 72 -1.73 8.67 -27.90
CA ASP A 72 -2.21 8.32 -29.23
C ASP A 72 -2.65 6.86 -29.28
N SER A 73 -1.95 5.98 -28.58
CA SER A 73 -2.32 4.57 -28.47
C SER A 73 -2.17 4.06 -27.04
N VAL A 74 -2.98 3.05 -26.74
CA VAL A 74 -2.94 2.30 -25.48
C VAL A 74 -2.54 0.88 -25.85
N THR A 75 -1.78 0.22 -25.01
CA THR A 75 -1.28 -1.14 -25.27
C THR A 75 -0.87 -1.78 -23.94
N THR A 76 -0.69 -3.10 -23.90
CA THR A 76 -0.11 -3.83 -22.77
C THR A 76 1.25 -4.44 -23.11
N ALA A 77 1.80 -4.08 -24.26
CA ALA A 77 3.10 -4.55 -24.71
C ALA A 77 4.24 -4.01 -23.82
N PRO A 78 5.33 -4.77 -23.67
CA PRO A 78 6.54 -4.30 -23.03
C PRO A 78 7.10 -3.03 -23.69
N ALA A 79 7.46 -2.03 -22.90
CA ALA A 79 8.04 -0.77 -23.37
C ALA A 79 8.91 -0.14 -22.28
N CYS A 80 9.74 0.84 -22.65
CA CYS A 80 10.66 1.52 -21.73
C CYS A 80 11.60 0.57 -20.94
N GLY A 81 11.93 -0.61 -21.48
CA GLY A 81 12.71 -1.64 -20.77
C GLY A 81 11.94 -2.36 -19.64
N VAL A 82 10.62 -2.17 -19.56
CA VAL A 82 9.73 -2.78 -18.58
C VAL A 82 8.99 -3.94 -19.23
N THR A 83 9.08 -5.12 -18.61
CA THR A 83 8.40 -6.34 -19.07
C THR A 83 7.06 -6.55 -18.37
N ASP A 84 6.96 -6.20 -17.08
CA ASP A 84 5.74 -6.37 -16.29
C ASP A 84 4.82 -5.14 -16.40
N VAL A 85 4.30 -4.91 -17.60
CA VAL A 85 3.44 -3.77 -17.94
C VAL A 85 2.00 -4.02 -17.51
N ILE A 86 1.39 -3.02 -16.87
CA ILE A 86 -0.06 -2.94 -16.69
C ILE A 86 -0.68 -2.29 -17.92
N VAL A 87 -0.19 -1.10 -18.27
CA VAL A 87 -0.62 -0.35 -19.44
C VAL A 87 0.54 0.50 -19.96
N GLN A 88 0.70 0.51 -21.28
CA GLN A 88 1.56 1.40 -22.04
C GLN A 88 0.65 2.42 -22.75
N LEU A 89 1.03 3.68 -22.65
CA LEU A 89 0.41 4.82 -23.28
C LEU A 89 1.47 5.46 -24.19
N SER A 90 1.31 5.31 -25.49
CA SER A 90 2.27 5.84 -26.47
C SER A 90 1.79 7.17 -27.02
N ARG A 91 2.72 8.09 -27.23
CA ARG A 91 2.50 9.38 -27.89
C ARG A 91 3.78 9.81 -28.62
N PRO A 92 3.74 10.84 -29.48
CA PRO A 92 4.89 11.19 -30.29
C PRO A 92 6.06 11.62 -29.41
N GLY A 93 7.21 10.95 -29.56
CA GLY A 93 8.45 11.23 -28.81
C GLY A 93 8.44 10.81 -27.33
N ALA A 94 7.41 10.11 -26.85
CA ALA A 94 7.38 9.61 -25.49
C ALA A 94 6.46 8.40 -25.30
N ASP A 95 6.91 7.43 -24.53
CA ASP A 95 6.07 6.35 -24.02
C ASP A 95 5.92 6.47 -22.50
N ILE A 96 4.73 6.18 -22.00
CA ILE A 96 4.42 6.17 -20.57
C ILE A 96 3.92 4.78 -20.22
N VAL A 97 4.61 4.12 -19.29
CA VAL A 97 4.34 2.75 -18.87
C VAL A 97 3.99 2.74 -17.40
N TYR A 98 2.82 2.20 -17.07
CA TYR A 98 2.46 1.85 -15.70
C TYR A 98 2.83 0.39 -15.47
N SER A 99 3.56 0.13 -14.39
CA SER A 99 4.06 -1.21 -14.07
C SER A 99 3.90 -1.52 -12.59
N TYR A 100 3.76 -2.82 -12.31
CA TYR A 100 3.68 -3.33 -10.95
C TYR A 100 4.75 -4.38 -10.72
N ASP A 101 5.70 -4.06 -9.85
CA ASP A 101 6.75 -4.98 -9.45
C ASP A 101 6.27 -5.86 -8.30
N ARG A 102 5.93 -7.12 -8.60
CA ARG A 102 5.39 -8.08 -7.63
C ARG A 102 6.31 -8.30 -6.43
N PRO A 103 7.61 -8.59 -6.58
CA PRO A 103 8.54 -8.73 -5.46
C PRO A 103 8.51 -7.58 -4.45
N THR A 104 8.46 -6.33 -4.90
CA THR A 104 8.54 -5.16 -4.01
C THR A 104 7.18 -4.53 -3.68
N GLY A 105 6.12 -4.93 -4.40
CA GLY A 105 4.80 -4.31 -4.35
C GLY A 105 4.75 -2.91 -4.96
N ALA A 106 5.79 -2.48 -5.69
CA ALA A 106 5.90 -1.11 -6.19
C ALA A 106 5.03 -0.89 -7.44
N LEU A 107 4.13 0.09 -7.37
CA LEU A 107 3.46 0.64 -8.53
C LEU A 107 4.26 1.83 -9.05
N SER A 108 4.70 1.76 -10.30
CA SER A 108 5.56 2.77 -10.91
C SER A 108 4.97 3.30 -12.21
N ARG A 109 5.25 4.57 -12.48
CA ARG A 109 5.05 5.22 -13.76
C ARG A 109 6.41 5.49 -14.38
N VAL A 110 6.69 4.87 -15.51
CA VAL A 110 7.94 5.03 -16.25
C VAL A 110 7.63 5.86 -17.49
N LYS A 111 8.25 7.03 -17.61
CA LYS A 111 8.19 7.84 -18.83
C LYS A 111 9.51 7.69 -19.56
N CYS A 112 9.50 7.11 -20.75
CA CYS A 112 10.67 7.08 -21.62
C CYS A 112 10.52 8.03 -22.80
N THR A 113 11.60 8.71 -23.12
CA THR A 113 11.73 9.68 -24.22
C THR A 113 13.10 9.49 -24.86
N ASP A 114 13.35 10.12 -26.00
CA ASP A 114 14.68 10.12 -26.63
C ASP A 114 15.76 10.74 -25.74
N ALA A 115 15.37 11.62 -24.80
CA ALA A 115 16.26 12.25 -23.83
C ALA A 115 16.58 11.36 -22.62
N GLY A 116 15.90 10.22 -22.47
CA GLY A 116 16.10 9.28 -21.36
C GLY A 116 14.82 8.77 -20.71
N VAL A 117 15.00 8.00 -19.63
CA VAL A 117 13.95 7.31 -18.89
C VAL A 117 13.81 7.90 -17.49
N VAL A 118 12.59 8.27 -17.10
CA VAL A 118 12.26 8.77 -15.77
C VAL A 118 11.25 7.84 -15.12
N THR A 119 11.60 7.27 -13.97
CA THR A 119 10.72 6.41 -13.18
C THR A 119 10.20 7.16 -11.96
N THR A 120 8.88 7.18 -11.81
CA THR A 120 8.18 7.76 -10.66
C THR A 120 7.48 6.65 -9.89
N LEU A 121 7.86 6.46 -8.62
CA LEU A 121 7.14 5.58 -7.71
C LEU A 121 5.81 6.23 -7.35
N LEU A 122 4.70 5.55 -7.64
CA LEU A 122 3.35 6.02 -7.30
C LEU A 122 2.93 5.56 -5.91
N GLY A 123 3.40 4.37 -5.50
CA GLY A 123 3.19 3.84 -4.16
C GLY A 123 3.56 2.37 -4.06
N ARG A 124 3.24 1.77 -2.91
CA ARG A 124 3.46 0.35 -2.65
C ARG A 124 2.18 -0.31 -2.17
N PHE A 125 1.87 -1.46 -2.76
CA PHE A 125 0.79 -2.34 -2.35
C PHE A 125 1.35 -3.60 -1.68
N ASP A 126 0.46 -4.41 -1.11
CA ASP A 126 0.85 -5.69 -0.54
C ASP A 126 1.37 -6.63 -1.64
N ASN A 127 2.58 -7.15 -1.45
CA ASN A 127 3.23 -8.08 -2.36
C ASN A 127 2.91 -9.56 -2.04
N ALA A 128 2.15 -9.82 -0.96
CA ALA A 128 1.75 -11.18 -0.58
C ALA A 128 0.58 -11.73 -1.42
N ALA A 129 -0.14 -10.88 -2.16
CA ALA A 129 -1.28 -11.29 -2.97
C ALA A 129 -0.84 -11.94 -4.30
N SER A 130 -1.50 -13.04 -4.67
CA SER A 130 -1.27 -13.74 -5.95
C SER A 130 -1.81 -12.94 -7.15
N THR A 131 -2.83 -12.11 -6.93
CA THR A 131 -3.43 -11.23 -7.93
C THR A 131 -2.79 -9.84 -7.92
N ARG A 132 -2.68 -9.23 -9.10
CA ARG A 132 -2.21 -7.84 -9.21
C ARG A 132 -3.22 -6.91 -8.55
N PRO A 133 -2.78 -5.93 -7.73
CA PRO A 133 -3.68 -4.98 -7.10
C PRO A 133 -4.19 -3.92 -8.08
N VAL A 134 -3.62 -3.83 -9.28
CA VAL A 134 -4.09 -2.93 -10.33
C VAL A 134 -4.31 -3.76 -11.59
N THR A 135 -5.53 -3.71 -12.14
CA THR A 135 -5.92 -4.41 -13.36
C THR A 135 -6.46 -3.41 -14.37
N LEU A 136 -6.08 -3.62 -15.63
CA LEU A 136 -6.54 -2.81 -16.77
C LEU A 136 -7.81 -3.43 -17.36
N SER A 137 -8.78 -2.58 -17.67
CA SER A 137 -9.94 -2.87 -18.51
C SER A 137 -10.09 -1.78 -19.56
N CYS A 138 -10.50 -2.14 -20.78
CA CYS A 138 -10.61 -1.22 -21.92
C CYS A 138 -12.06 -1.04 -22.38
N GLY A 139 -12.96 -0.94 -21.40
CA GLY A 139 -14.40 -0.83 -21.64
C GLY A 139 -14.97 -2.11 -22.25
N ALA A 140 -15.83 -1.97 -23.25
CA ALA A 140 -16.43 -3.10 -23.98
C ALA A 140 -15.44 -3.79 -24.96
N GLU A 141 -14.25 -3.23 -25.16
CA GLU A 141 -13.27 -3.77 -26.10
C GLU A 141 -12.42 -4.85 -25.44
N THR A 142 -12.28 -5.99 -26.12
CA THR A 142 -11.43 -7.11 -25.68
C THR A 142 -9.94 -6.85 -25.90
N SER A 143 -9.59 -5.82 -26.68
CA SER A 143 -8.21 -5.41 -26.94
C SER A 143 -8.01 -3.93 -26.70
N CYS A 144 -7.02 -3.59 -25.88
CA CYS A 144 -6.65 -2.22 -25.58
C CYS A 144 -5.87 -1.51 -26.68
N THR A 145 -5.93 -1.95 -27.95
CA THR A 145 -5.02 -1.49 -29.02
C THR A 145 -5.37 -0.11 -29.61
N SER A 146 -6.56 0.44 -29.34
CA SER A 146 -6.90 1.86 -29.55
C SER A 146 -8.20 2.28 -28.81
N PRO A 147 -8.39 1.92 -27.53
CA PRO A 147 -9.60 2.18 -26.81
C PRO A 147 -9.79 3.68 -26.62
N MET A 148 -11.03 4.14 -26.81
CA MET A 148 -11.40 5.50 -26.41
C MET A 148 -11.46 5.62 -24.89
N GLU A 149 -11.73 4.53 -24.17
CA GLU A 149 -11.91 4.51 -22.72
C GLU A 149 -11.04 3.44 -22.06
N VAL A 150 -10.32 3.84 -21.02
CA VAL A 150 -9.41 3.00 -20.26
C VAL A 150 -9.77 3.09 -18.79
N THR A 151 -10.00 1.95 -18.16
CA THR A 151 -10.30 1.84 -16.74
C THR A 151 -9.21 1.05 -16.04
N LEU A 152 -8.58 1.66 -15.04
CA LEU A 152 -7.73 0.96 -14.08
C LEU A 152 -8.55 0.66 -12.83
N THR A 153 -8.76 -0.62 -12.55
CA THR A 153 -9.38 -1.09 -11.32
C THR A 153 -8.28 -1.35 -10.29
N VAL A 154 -8.33 -0.64 -9.16
CA VAL A 154 -7.37 -0.78 -8.06
C VAL A 154 -8.02 -1.52 -6.90
N GLN A 155 -7.52 -2.72 -6.62
CA GLN A 155 -7.92 -3.60 -5.54
C GLN A 155 -6.76 -3.77 -4.55
N SER A 156 -6.76 -2.97 -3.47
CA SER A 156 -5.67 -2.98 -2.48
C SER A 156 -5.83 -4.02 -1.37
N ASP A 157 -7.06 -4.37 -1.03
CA ASP A 157 -7.43 -5.35 -0.02
C ASP A 157 -8.69 -6.07 -0.54
N PRO A 158 -8.71 -7.41 -0.70
CA PRO A 158 -9.87 -8.13 -1.21
C PRO A 158 -11.14 -7.95 -0.35
N ALA A 159 -11.00 -7.53 0.91
CA ALA A 159 -12.14 -7.23 1.79
C ALA A 159 -12.74 -5.82 1.58
N VAL A 160 -12.15 -4.99 0.73
CA VAL A 160 -12.61 -3.62 0.43
C VAL A 160 -13.12 -3.56 -1.01
N PRO A 161 -14.15 -2.77 -1.33
CA PRO A 161 -14.52 -2.53 -2.73
C PRO A 161 -13.36 -1.96 -3.56
N PRO A 162 -13.19 -2.39 -4.82
CA PRO A 162 -12.20 -1.81 -5.71
C PRO A 162 -12.49 -0.33 -5.98
N THR A 163 -11.45 0.40 -6.38
CA THR A 163 -11.57 1.77 -6.90
C THR A 163 -11.28 1.78 -8.39
N ASP A 164 -12.25 2.24 -9.18
CA ASP A 164 -12.08 2.39 -10.63
C ASP A 164 -11.61 3.80 -11.00
N LEU A 165 -10.58 3.86 -11.83
CA LEU A 165 -10.07 5.08 -12.45
C LEU A 165 -10.32 4.99 -13.94
N THR A 166 -11.36 5.64 -14.41
CA THR A 166 -11.76 5.65 -15.83
C THR A 166 -11.33 6.93 -16.49
N ALA A 167 -10.51 6.83 -17.54
CA ALA A 167 -10.06 7.96 -18.34
C ALA A 167 -10.37 7.72 -19.82
N VAL A 168 -10.73 8.80 -20.51
CA VAL A 168 -11.09 8.78 -21.93
C VAL A 168 -10.01 9.51 -22.73
N ARG A 169 -9.54 8.90 -23.83
CA ARG A 169 -8.60 9.51 -24.76
C ARG A 169 -9.27 10.71 -25.44
N ARG A 170 -8.52 11.78 -25.72
CA ARG A 170 -9.07 12.88 -26.53
C ARG A 170 -9.34 12.32 -27.94
N SER A 171 -10.58 12.46 -28.42
CA SER A 171 -10.89 12.25 -29.84
C SER A 171 -10.04 13.23 -30.65
N SER A 172 -9.14 12.72 -31.48
CA SER A 172 -8.51 13.51 -32.53
C SER A 172 -9.61 13.83 -33.54
N ALA A 173 -10.31 14.96 -33.33
CA ALA A 173 -11.21 15.50 -34.33
C ALA A 173 -10.38 15.78 -35.59
N SER A 174 -10.54 14.93 -36.59
CA SER A 174 -10.13 15.14 -37.97
C SER A 174 -11.07 16.12 -38.67
#